data_AF-A0A1Z9Y5Y8-F1
#
_entry.id   AF-A0A1Z9Y5Y8-F1
#
_cell.length_a   1.000
_cell.length_b   1.000
_cell.length_c   1.000
_cell.angle_alpha   90.00
_cell.angle_beta   90.00
_cell.angle_gamma   90.00
#
_symmetry.space_group_name_H-M   'P 1'
#
loop_
_entity.id
_entity.type
_entity.pdbx_description
1 polymer ?
#
loop_
_entity_poly.entity_id
_entity_poly.type
_entity_poly.pdbx_seq_one_letter_code
_entity_poly.pdbx_strand_id
1 'polypeptide(L)' 'MREILRTNDLVRLSFVQALLRDAQIEAHLLDANMSSVMTGGVVAFGCRLMVTDEDFDAARRRLTNAGEWDERLDKKP' A
#
# COMPACT_ATOMS: atom_id res chain seq x y z
N MET A 1 6.11 -5.22 -10.99
CA MET A 1 5.54 -4.84 -9.68
C MET A 1 5.17 -3.38 -9.73
N ARG A 2 3.96 -3.02 -9.29
CA ARG A 2 3.41 -1.65 -9.34
C ARG A 2 2.99 -1.22 -7.94
N GLU A 3 3.26 0.05 -7.61
CA GLU A 3 2.82 0.68 -6.36
C GLU A 3 1.31 0.94 -6.41
N ILE A 4 0.59 0.52 -5.37
CA ILE A 4 -0.87 0.71 -5.25
C ILE A 4 -1.27 1.62 -4.10
N LEU A 5 -0.38 1.80 -3.11
CA LEU A 5 -0.64 2.67 -1.98
C LEU A 5 0.68 3.06 -1.32
N ARG A 6 0.77 4.31 -0.87
CA ARG A 6 1.83 4.78 0.01
C ARG A 6 1.21 5.52 1.18
N THR A 7 1.37 5.00 2.39
CA THR A 7 0.80 5.63 3.60
C THR A 7 1.65 5.31 4.84
N ASN A 8 1.60 6.22 5.82
CA ASN A 8 2.16 6.01 7.17
C ASN A 8 1.11 5.46 8.14
N ASP A 9 -0.15 5.37 7.73
CA ASP A 9 -1.24 4.93 8.59
C ASP A 9 -1.29 3.40 8.64
N LEU A 10 -0.94 2.83 9.81
CA LEU A 10 -0.90 1.38 10.03
C LEU A 10 -2.28 0.72 9.93
N VAL A 11 -3.35 1.45 10.26
CA VAL A 11 -4.73 0.94 10.19
C VAL A 11 -5.13 0.77 8.73
N ARG A 12 -4.92 1.80 7.90
CA ARG A 12 -5.14 1.72 6.45
C ARG A 12 -4.29 0.64 5.80
N LEU A 13 -3.00 0.53 6.15
CA LEU A 13 -2.13 -0.53 5.60
C LEU A 13 -2.68 -1.93 5.88
N SER A 14 -3.11 -2.17 7.12
CA SER A 14 -3.65 -3.48 7.51
C SER A 14 -4.98 -3.77 6.83
N PHE A 15 -5.85 -2.76 6.69
CA PHE A 15 -7.13 -2.87 6.00
C PHE A 15 -6.95 -3.20 4.50
N VAL A 16 -6.07 -2.46 3.82
CA VAL A 16 -5.78 -2.66 2.40
C VAL A 16 -5.13 -4.02 2.15
N GLN A 17 -4.20 -4.45 3.01
CA GLN A 17 -3.65 -5.82 2.93
C GLN A 17 -4.74 -6.89 3.10
N ALA A 18 -5.66 -6.71 4.03
CA ALA A 18 -6.76 -7.66 4.23
C ALA A 18 -7.67 -7.74 3.00
N LEU A 19 -7.99 -6.60 2.38
CA LEU A 19 -8.79 -6.54 1.15
C LEU A 19 -8.10 -7.23 -0.04
N LEU A 20 -6.80 -7.03 -0.20
CA LEU A 20 -6.04 -7.68 -1.28
C LEU A 20 -5.94 -9.19 -1.04
N ARG A 21 -5.71 -9.59 0.22
CA ARG A 21 -5.65 -11.00 0.60
C ARG A 21 -6.99 -11.72 0.39
N ASP A 22 -8.11 -11.07 0.68
CA ASP A 22 -9.46 -11.59 0.37
C ASP A 22 -9.64 -11.84 -1.13
N ALA A 23 -9.08 -10.96 -1.96
CA ALA A 23 -9.05 -11.11 -3.41
C ALA A 23 -7.99 -12.08 -3.94
N GLN A 24 -7.28 -12.79 -3.06
CA GLN A 24 -6.13 -13.65 -3.38
C GLN A 24 -4.97 -12.93 -4.10
N ILE A 25 -4.81 -11.63 -3.85
CA ILE A 25 -3.75 -10.81 -4.41
C ILE A 25 -2.62 -10.68 -3.40
N GLU A 26 -1.41 -11.06 -3.79
CA GLU A 26 -0.23 -10.86 -2.97
C GLU A 26 0.23 -9.40 -2.99
N ALA A 27 0.30 -8.80 -1.80
CA ALA A 27 0.76 -7.43 -1.60
C ALA A 27 2.12 -7.44 -0.90
N HIS A 28 3.09 -6.79 -1.52
CA HIS A 28 4.45 -6.64 -1.02
C HIS A 28 4.61 -5.27 -0.36
N LEU A 29 4.93 -5.30 0.93
CA LEU A 29 5.35 -4.09 1.65
C LEU A 29 6.82 -3.83 1.37
N LEU A 30 7.10 -2.70 0.75
CA LEU A 30 8.45 -2.13 0.62
C LEU A 30 8.59 -0.96 1.57
N ASP A 31 9.82 -0.73 2.04
CA ASP A 31 10.18 0.29 3.04
C ASP A 31 9.93 -0.07 4.52
N ALA A 32 9.56 -1.33 4.82
CA ALA A 32 9.40 -1.80 6.21
C ALA A 32 10.74 -1.89 7.00
N ASN A 33 11.87 -1.57 6.35
CA ASN A 33 13.21 -1.72 6.91
C ASN A 33 13.81 -0.35 7.25
N MET A 34 13.25 0.33 8.24
CA MET A 34 14.06 1.18 9.12
C MET A 34 13.78 0.84 10.57
N SER A 35 14.63 -0.05 11.05
CA SER A 35 14.82 -0.47 12.42
C SER A 35 14.75 0.69 13.42
N SER A 36 13.87 0.56 14.41
CA SER A 36 14.21 0.68 15.83
C SER A 36 15.41 1.58 16.20
N VAL A 37 15.34 2.91 16.07
CA VAL A 37 16.25 3.82 16.81
C VAL A 37 15.58 5.20 17.07
N MET A 38 15.15 5.39 18.33
CA MET A 38 15.43 6.56 19.17
C MET A 38 14.56 7.84 19.03
N THR A 39 13.84 8.10 20.13
CA THR A 39 13.72 9.39 20.83
C THR A 39 13.72 10.66 19.99
N GLY A 40 12.53 11.24 19.79
CA GLY A 40 12.40 12.67 19.56
C GLY A 40 12.59 13.12 18.11
N GLY A 41 11.66 12.75 17.25
CA GLY A 41 11.54 13.34 15.91
C GLY A 41 10.59 12.52 15.07
N VAL A 42 9.56 13.15 14.50
CA VAL A 42 8.61 12.49 13.60
C VAL A 42 9.37 12.00 12.37
N VAL A 43 9.66 10.70 12.37
CA VAL A 43 10.27 10.02 11.25
C VAL A 43 9.13 9.47 10.38
N ALA A 44 8.67 10.29 9.43
CA ALA A 44 7.59 9.96 8.50
C ALA A 44 8.10 9.16 7.29
N PHE A 45 8.45 7.89 7.50
CA PHE A 45 8.81 6.99 6.40
C PHE A 45 7.59 6.18 5.94
N GLY A 46 7.02 6.63 4.81
CA GLY A 46 5.79 6.08 4.25
C GLY A 46 6.00 4.70 3.63
N CYS A 47 5.47 3.67 4.30
CA CYS A 47 5.35 2.31 3.80
C CYS A 47 4.67 2.30 2.43
N ARG A 48 5.27 1.56 1.49
CA ARG A 48 4.74 1.39 0.14
C ARG A 48 4.21 -0.02 -0.03
N LEU A 49 2.95 -0.11 -0.41
CA LEU A 49 2.33 -1.37 -0.78
C LEU A 49 2.41 -1.51 -2.30
N MET A 50 2.99 -2.61 -2.76
CA MET A 50 3.12 -2.94 -4.17
C MET A 50 2.50 -4.29 -4.46
N VAL A 51 2.01 -4.47 -5.68
CA VAL A 51 1.49 -5.75 -6.18
C VAL A 51 2.22 -6.12 -7.48
N THR A 52 2.02 -7.34 -7.97
CA THR A 52 2.50 -7.73 -9.29
C THR A 52 1.84 -6.88 -10.38
N ASP A 53 2.43 -6.84 -11.58
CA ASP A 53 1.82 -6.08 -12.69
C ASP A 53 0.49 -6.72 -13.12
N GLU A 54 0.44 -8.05 -13.09
CA GLU A 54 -0.71 -8.89 -13.45
C GLU A 54 -1.89 -8.68 -12.49
N ASP A 55 -1.61 -8.58 -11.19
CA ASP A 55 -2.64 -8.35 -10.17
C ASP A 55 -2.99 -6.87 -9.99
N PHE A 56 -2.26 -5.94 -10.62
CA PHE A 56 -2.48 -4.52 -10.43
C PHE A 56 -3.89 -4.08 -10.81
N ASP A 57 -4.41 -4.58 -11.93
CA ASP A 57 -5.75 -4.20 -12.39
C ASP A 57 -6.84 -4.78 -11.46
N ALA A 58 -6.65 -6.01 -10.99
CA ALA A 58 -7.53 -6.63 -10.00
C ALA A 58 -7.50 -5.87 -8.67
N ALA A 59 -6.31 -5.54 -8.17
CA ALA A 59 -6.09 -4.78 -6.94
C ALA A 59 -6.76 -3.40 -7.03
N ARG A 60 -6.52 -2.69 -8.15
CA ARG A 60 -7.15 -1.39 -8.43
C ARG A 60 -8.66 -1.47 -8.36
N ARG A 61 -9.29 -2.44 -9.03
CA ARG A 61 -10.75 -2.61 -8.99
C ARG A 61 -11.25 -2.89 -7.59
N ARG A 62 -10.56 -3.75 -6.82
CA ARG A 62 -10.96 -4.06 -5.44
C ARG A 62 -10.85 -2.86 -4.51
N LEU A 63 -9.76 -2.12 -4.59
CA LEU A 63 -9.57 -0.91 -3.79
C LEU A 63 -10.56 0.19 -4.18
N THR A 64 -10.87 0.32 -5.48
CA THR A 64 -11.88 1.27 -5.96
C THR A 64 -13.27 0.92 -5.42
N ASN A 65 -13.65 -0.36 -5.47
CA ASN A 65 -14.92 -0.84 -4.92
C ASN A 65 -15.01 -0.65 -3.40
N ALA A 66 -13.89 -0.74 -2.69
CA ALA A 66 -13.81 -0.50 -1.25
C ALA A 66 -13.69 0.99 -0.87
N GLY A 67 -13.56 1.90 -1.85
CA GLY A 67 -13.36 3.33 -1.60
C GLY A 67 -11.96 3.71 -1.10
N GLU A 68 -10.99 2.81 -1.15
CA GLU A 68 -9.61 3.01 -0.69
C GLU A 68 -8.61 3.23 -1.85
N TRP A 69 -9.07 3.36 -3.09
CA TRP A 69 -8.21 3.70 -4.23
C TRP A 69 -7.89 5.19 -4.25
N ASP A 70 -6.60 5.53 -4.20
CA ASP A 70 -6.14 6.91 -4.37
C ASP A 70 -5.86 7.18 -5.85
N GLU A 71 -6.70 8.01 -6.49
CA GLU A 71 -6.60 8.34 -7.91
C GLU A 71 -5.30 9.12 -8.26
N ARG A 72 -4.60 9.70 -7.27
CA ARG A 72 -3.35 10.44 -7.51
C ARG A 72 -2.20 9.50 -7.88
N LEU A 73 -2.33 8.20 -7.58
CA LEU A 73 -1.35 7.18 -7.96
C LEU A 73 -1.43 6.81 -9.46
N ASP A 74 -2.61 6.95 -10.08
CA ASP A 74 -2.81 6.70 -11.52
C ASP A 74 -2.26 7.86 -12.38
N LYS A 75 -2.09 9.06 -11.79
CA LYS A 75 -1.62 10.29 -12.46
C LYS A 75 -0.11 10.49 -12.45
N LYS A 76 0.70 9.44 -12.54
CA LYS A 76 2.14 9.64 -12.69
C LYS A 76 2.49 9.82 -14.18
N PRO A 77 3.11 10.95 -14.58
CA PRO A 77 3.61 11.14 -15.94
C PRO A 77 4.80 10.22 -16.24
#